data_AF-A0A8I1TK08-F1
#
_entry.id   AF-A0A8I1TK08-F1
#
_cell.length_a   1.000
_cell.length_b   1.000
_cell.length_c   1.000
_cell.angle_alpha   90.00
_cell.angle_beta   90.00
_cell.angle_gamma   90.00
#
_symmetry.space_group_name_H-M   'P 1'
#
loop_
_entity.id
_entity.type
_entity.pdbx_description
1 polymer ?
#
loop_
_entity_poly.entity_id
_entity_poly.type
_entity_poly.pdbx_seq_one_letter_code
_entity_poly.pdbx_strand_id
1 'polypeptide(L)' 'MDELGPELRMVSDIVVQFAHRPADDAAAAIAAHLTRFWHPRMRHRLVAAVDAGADVDPVVVRVARMLSPAVPAP' A
#
# COMPACT_ATOMS: atom_id res chain seq x y z
N MET A 1 4.55 14.11 16.03
CA MET A 1 5.12 13.76 14.72
C MET A 1 4.82 12.30 14.57
N ASP A 2 3.64 11.99 14.05
CA ASP A 2 3.15 10.62 13.97
C ASP A 2 4.15 9.80 13.19
N GLU A 3 4.83 8.91 13.91
CA GLU A 3 5.76 7.98 13.31
C GLU A 3 4.90 7.06 12.45
N LEU A 4 4.87 7.30 11.13
CA LEU A 4 4.23 6.42 10.17
C LEU A 4 4.60 4.99 10.54
N GLY A 5 3.59 4.13 10.75
CA GLY A 5 3.80 2.74 11.16
C GLY A 5 4.83 2.07 10.25
N PRO A 6 5.58 1.07 10.73
CA PRO A 6 6.70 0.50 9.98
C PRO A 6 6.32 0.06 8.57
N GLU A 7 5.10 -0.44 8.37
CA GLU A 7 4.54 -0.77 7.06
C GLU A 7 4.39 0.45 6.14
N LEU A 8 3.92 1.61 6.64
CA LEU A 8 3.79 2.83 5.83
C LEU A 8 5.16 3.34 5.38
N ARG A 9 6.15 3.36 6.27
CA ARG A 9 7.52 3.77 5.91
C ARG A 9 8.11 2.86 4.83
N MET A 10 8.00 1.54 5.02
CA MET A 10 8.53 0.58 4.05
C MET A 10 7.84 0.66 2.68
N VAL A 11 6.51 0.81 2.62
CA VAL A 11 5.84 0.94 1.31
C VAL A 11 6.17 2.27 0.64
N SER A 12 6.32 3.36 1.39
CA SER A 12 6.78 4.64 0.85
C SER A 12 8.18 4.54 0.25
N ASP A 13 9.11 3.84 0.90
CA ASP A 13 10.45 3.59 0.35
C ASP A 13 10.40 2.77 -0.94
N ILE A 14 9.49 1.78 -1.02
CA ILE A 14 9.25 1.02 -2.25
C ILE A 14 8.69 1.93 -3.35
N VAL A 15 7.72 2.80 -3.05
CA VAL A 15 7.12 3.73 -4.04
C VAL A 15 8.18 4.57 -4.75
N VAL A 16 9.19 5.05 -4.02
CA VAL A 16 10.31 5.83 -4.60
C VAL A 16 11.02 5.05 -5.73
N GLN A 17 11.17 3.73 -5.60
CA GLN A 17 11.81 2.90 -6.63
C GLN A 17 10.98 2.79 -7.92
N PHE A 18 9.68 3.03 -7.82
CA PHE A 18 8.73 2.93 -8.94
C PHE A 18 8.33 4.30 -9.52
N ALA A 19 8.94 5.40 -9.07
CA ALA A 19 8.62 6.76 -9.51
C ALA A 19 8.78 7.00 -11.03
N HIS A 20 9.51 6.14 -11.73
CA HIS A 20 9.67 6.19 -13.18
C HIS A 20 8.50 5.56 -13.96
N ARG A 21 7.52 4.96 -13.27
CA ARG A 21 6.38 4.28 -13.88
C ARG A 21 5.10 5.10 -13.74
N PRO A 22 4.10 4.90 -14.64
CA PRO A 22 2.76 5.39 -14.42
C PRO A 22 2.20 4.91 -13.06
N ALA A 23 1.42 5.76 -12.38
CA ALA A 23 0.92 5.49 -11.02
C ALA A 23 0.12 4.18 -10.93
N ASP A 24 -0.70 3.88 -11.95
CA ASP A 24 -1.44 2.62 -12.08
C ASP A 24 -0.52 1.39 -12.07
N ASP A 25 0.49 1.41 -12.93
CA ASP A 25 1.43 0.31 -13.13
C ASP A 25 2.33 0.14 -11.90
N ALA A 26 2.75 1.25 -11.29
CA ALA A 26 3.48 1.26 -10.02
C ALA A 26 2.65 0.60 -8.92
N ALA A 27 1.40 1.03 -8.73
CA ALA A 27 0.53 0.48 -7.69
C ALA A 27 0.28 -1.03 -7.88
N ALA A 28 0.02 -1.47 -9.11
CA ALA A 28 -0.20 -2.89 -9.41
C ALA A 28 1.06 -3.74 -9.12
N ALA A 29 2.23 -3.27 -9.57
CA ALA A 29 3.49 -3.97 -9.32
C ALA A 29 3.84 -4.04 -7.82
N ILE A 30 3.62 -2.95 -7.08
CA ILE A 30 3.86 -2.88 -5.65
C ILE A 30 2.87 -3.79 -4.91
N ALA A 31 1.58 -3.75 -5.21
CA ALA A 31 0.58 -4.63 -4.57
C ALA A 31 0.91 -6.13 -4.78
N ALA A 32 1.37 -6.51 -5.97
CA ALA A 32 1.85 -7.85 -6.26
C ALA A 32 3.10 -8.21 -5.43
N HIS A 33 4.06 -7.29 -5.32
CA HIS A 33 5.25 -7.46 -4.48
C HIS A 33 4.88 -7.65 -3.00
N LEU A 34 4.05 -6.78 -2.44
CA LEU A 34 3.60 -6.87 -1.05
C LEU A 34 2.83 -8.17 -0.79
N THR A 35 1.97 -8.59 -1.71
CA THR A 35 1.25 -9.88 -1.60
C THR A 35 2.20 -11.07 -1.54
N ARG A 36 3.32 -11.02 -2.27
CA ARG A 36 4.32 -12.09 -2.32
C ARG A 36 5.25 -12.12 -1.10
N PHE A 37 5.67 -10.95 -0.61
CA PHE A 37 6.75 -10.87 0.37
C PHE A 37 6.31 -10.44 1.76
N TRP A 38 5.17 -9.75 1.91
CA TRP A 38 4.68 -9.33 3.22
C TRP A 38 3.72 -10.34 3.83
N HIS A 39 3.88 -10.56 5.12
CA HIS A 39 2.95 -11.38 5.89
C HIS A 39 1.53 -10.76 5.83
N PRO A 40 0.44 -11.57 5.78
CA PRO A 40 -0.93 -11.04 5.74
C PRO A 40 -1.22 -9.94 6.78
N ARG A 41 -0.71 -10.08 8.00
CA ARG A 41 -0.88 -9.09 9.08
C ARG A 41 -0.30 -7.72 8.75
N MET A 42 0.82 -7.65 8.03
CA MET A 42 1.43 -6.37 7.61
C MET A 42 0.56 -5.67 6.56
N ARG A 43 0.04 -6.44 5.60
CA ARG A 43 -0.88 -5.92 4.59
C ARG A 43 -2.16 -5.37 5.22
N HIS A 44 -2.72 -6.08 6.20
CA HIS A 44 -3.87 -5.58 6.97
C HIS A 44 -3.58 -4.28 7.72
N ARG A 45 -2.40 -4.13 8.33
CA ARG A 45 -2.00 -2.88 9.00
C ARG A 45 -1.85 -1.72 8.02
N LEU A 46 -1.26 -1.97 6.85
CA LEU A 46 -1.16 -0.97 5.80
C LEU A 46 -2.54 -0.50 5.35
N VAL A 47 -3.44 -1.43 5.05
CA VAL A 47 -4.84 -1.12 4.68
C VAL A 47 -5.53 -0.32 5.79
N ALA A 48 -5.47 -0.80 7.04
CA ALA A 48 -6.11 -0.13 8.16
C ALA A 48 -5.57 1.29 8.41
N ALA A 49 -4.28 1.52 8.21
CA ALA A 49 -3.68 2.84 8.38
C ALA A 49 -4.12 3.80 7.26
N VAL A 50 -4.20 3.34 6.01
CA VAL A 50 -4.74 4.13 4.90
C VAL A 50 -6.23 4.43 5.12
N ASP A 51 -7.02 3.44 5.54
CA ASP A 51 -8.45 3.62 5.84
C ASP A 51 -8.67 4.59 7.01
N ALA A 52 -7.74 4.66 7.96
CA ALA A 52 -7.75 5.62 9.06
C ALA A 52 -7.34 7.05 8.64
N GLY A 53 -7.03 7.28 7.36
CA GLY A 53 -6.69 8.59 6.81
C GLY A 53 -5.22 8.98 6.97
N ALA A 54 -4.30 8.00 6.95
CA ALA A 54 -2.86 8.31 6.93
C ALA A 54 -2.50 9.21 5.74
N ASP A 55 -1.71 10.25 6.01
CA ASP A 55 -1.17 11.14 4.98
C ASP A 55 -0.02 10.44 4.24
N VAL A 56 -0.31 9.95 3.03
CA VAL A 56 0.61 9.15 2.21
C VAL A 56 0.46 9.46 0.72
N ASP A 57 1.47 9.05 -0.05
CA ASP A 57 1.46 9.15 -1.51
C ASP A 57 0.20 8.48 -2.13
N PRO A 58 -0.43 9.07 -3.15
CA PRO A 58 -1.58 8.50 -3.83
C PRO A 58 -1.39 7.06 -4.35
N VAL A 59 -0.16 6.68 -4.71
CA VAL A 59 0.20 5.31 -5.10
C VAL A 59 0.00 4.35 -3.92
N VAL A 60 0.35 4.76 -2.69
CA VAL A 60 0.13 3.93 -1.48
C VAL A 60 -1.36 3.71 -1.23
N VAL A 61 -2.19 4.74 -1.40
CA VAL A 61 -3.66 4.60 -1.31
C VAL A 61 -4.17 3.56 -2.31
N ARG A 62 -3.64 3.60 -3.54
CA ARG A 62 -4.02 2.67 -4.59
C ARG A 62 -3.56 1.23 -4.33
N VAL A 63 -2.34 1.07 -3.80
CA VAL A 63 -1.82 -0.22 -3.33
C VAL A 63 -2.73 -0.80 -2.24
N ALA A 64 -3.10 0.00 -1.23
CA ALA A 64 -3.98 -0.46 -0.16
C ALA A 64 -5.36 -0.93 -0.67
N ARG A 65 -5.94 -0.22 -1.65
CA ARG A 65 -7.18 -0.64 -2.31
C ARG A 65 -7.06 -1.99 -3.01
N MET A 66 -5.91 -2.27 -3.64
CA MET A 66 -5.65 -3.55 -4.30
C MET A 66 -5.38 -4.70 -3.32
N LEU A 67 -4.88 -4.40 -2.12
CA LEU A 67 -4.62 -5.38 -1.07
C LEU A 67 -5.85 -5.70 -0.20
N SER A 68 -6.81 -4.76 -0.15
CA SER A 68 -8.06 -4.95 0.57
C SER A 68 -8.81 -6.13 -0.05
N PRO A 69 -9.33 -7.08 0.73
CA PRO A 69 -10.23 -8.07 0.18
C PRO A 69 -11.38 -7.30 -0.47
N ALA A 70 -11.63 -7.56 -1.75
CA ALA A 70 -12.83 -7.04 -2.39
C ALA A 70 -14.01 -7.47 -1.51
N VAL A 71 -14.78 -6.52 -0.99
CA VAL A 71 -16.17 -6.84 -0.63
C VAL A 71 -16.77 -7.36 -1.93
N PRO A 72 -17.17 -8.65 -2.03
CA PRO A 72 -17.85 -9.11 -3.22
C PRO A 72 -19.05 -8.19 -3.44
N ALA A 73 -19.27 -7.77 -4.68
CA ALA A 73 -20.48 -7.06 -5.05
C ALA A 73 -21.69 -7.85 -4.51
N PRO A 74 -22.71 -7.16 -3.94
CA PRO A 74 -23.85 -7.82 -3.31
C PRO A 74 -24.54 -8.83 -4.24
#